data_AF-A0A662B5E2-F1
#
_entry.id   AF-A0A662B5E2-F1
#
_cell.length_a   1.000
_cell.length_b   1.000
_cell.length_c   1.000
_cell.angle_alpha   90.00
_cell.angle_beta   90.00
_cell.angle_gamma   90.00
#
_symmetry.space_group_name_H-M   'P 1'
#
loop_
_entity.id
_entity.type
_entity.pdbx_description
1 polymer ?
#
loop_
_entity_poly.entity_id
_entity_poly.type
_entity_poly.pdbx_seq_one_letter_code
_entity_poly.pdbx_strand_id
1 'polypeptide(L)'
;MQINDCIVTALGPGQINDLLLAFYQANGATSNQMNDAEVEFLSAQGVVVTDHLNDMWFRFLRGSGYYGSMNDMMYQFWCVDGG
;
A
#
# COMPACT_ATOMS: atom_id res chain seq x y z
N MET A 1 -2.29 7.13 16.60
CA MET A 1 -1.32 7.33 15.51
C MET A 1 -2.10 7.28 14.21
N GLN A 2 -1.95 8.26 13.33
CA GLN A 2 -2.63 8.21 12.02
C GLN A 2 -1.84 7.33 11.05
N ILE A 3 -2.51 6.72 10.07
CA ILE A 3 -1.85 5.92 9.03
C ILE A 3 -0.74 6.72 8.33
N ASN A 4 -0.98 8.00 8.08
CA ASN A 4 0.00 8.91 7.50
C ASN A 4 1.31 9.00 8.32
N ASP A 5 1.21 9.04 9.65
CA ASP A 5 2.37 9.06 10.54
C ASP A 5 3.13 7.73 10.47
N CYS A 6 2.41 6.61 10.33
CA CYS A 6 3.01 5.29 10.20
C CYS A 6 3.73 5.11 8.87
N ILE A 7 3.16 5.58 7.77
CA ILE A 7 3.81 5.55 6.44
C ILE A 7 5.13 6.31 6.49
N VAL A 8 5.14 7.51 7.09
CA VAL A 8 6.37 8.30 7.26
C VAL A 8 7.36 7.60 8.21
N THR A 9 6.87 6.90 9.22
CA THR A 9 7.75 6.14 10.13
C THR A 9 8.37 4.92 9.43
N ALA A 10 7.60 4.24 8.58
CA ALA A 10 7.99 3.06 7.84
C ALA A 10 8.95 3.37 6.68
N LEU A 11 8.61 4.37 5.87
CA LEU A 11 9.34 4.73 4.64
C LEU A 11 10.37 5.85 4.85
N GLY A 12 10.32 6.53 5.99
CA GLY A 12 11.21 7.63 6.33
C GLY A 12 10.57 9.03 6.15
N PRO A 13 11.28 10.09 6.61
CA PRO A 13 10.78 11.45 6.55
C PRO A 13 10.68 11.94 5.09
N GLY A 14 9.52 12.46 4.69
CA GLY A 14 9.30 12.95 3.33
C GLY A 14 7.84 13.29 3.04
N GLN A 15 7.57 13.65 1.78
CA GLN A 15 6.20 13.82 1.30
C GLN A 15 5.57 12.45 1.08
N ILE A 16 4.42 12.19 1.71
CA ILE A 16 3.73 10.89 1.69
C ILE A 16 3.53 10.34 0.27
N ASN A 17 3.14 11.20 -0.67
CA ASN A 17 2.88 10.76 -2.04
C ASN A 17 4.16 10.25 -2.73
N ASP A 18 5.29 10.92 -2.50
CA ASP A 18 6.58 10.53 -3.08
C ASP A 18 7.11 9.27 -2.41
N LEU A 19 6.92 9.14 -1.09
CA LEU A 19 7.31 7.95 -0.33
C LEU A 19 6.55 6.70 -0.81
N LEU A 20 5.22 6.80 -0.92
CA LEU A 20 4.38 5.72 -1.41
C LEU A 20 4.70 5.37 -2.86
N LEU A 21 4.90 6.37 -3.72
CA LEU A 21 5.32 6.14 -5.11
C LEU A 21 6.65 5.36 -5.15
N ALA A 22 7.64 5.79 -4.37
CA ALA A 22 8.92 5.10 -4.27
C ALA A 22 8.77 3.67 -3.72
N PHE A 23 7.91 3.45 -2.73
CA PHE A 23 7.60 2.13 -2.19
C PHE A 23 6.96 1.23 -3.24
N TYR A 24 5.95 1.71 -3.96
CA TYR A 24 5.31 0.95 -5.04
C TYR A 24 6.32 0.60 -6.13
N GLN A 25 7.17 1.55 -6.52
CA GLN A 25 8.21 1.32 -7.52
C GLN A 25 9.25 0.30 -7.07
N ALA A 26 9.66 0.35 -5.79
CA ALA A 26 10.57 -0.62 -5.20
C ALA A 26 9.98 -2.04 -5.16
N ASN A 27 8.65 -2.16 -5.12
CA ASN A 27 7.92 -3.42 -5.04
C ASN A 27 7.32 -3.88 -6.38
N GLY A 28 7.80 -3.35 -7.50
CA GLY A 28 7.49 -3.85 -8.85
C GLY A 28 6.63 -2.92 -9.71
N ALA A 29 6.24 -1.74 -9.21
CA ALA A 29 5.64 -0.72 -10.06
C ALA A 29 6.69 -0.02 -10.94
N THR A 30 6.25 0.43 -12.10
CA THR A 30 7.08 1.16 -13.07
C THR A 30 6.49 2.52 -13.41
N SER A 31 5.19 2.71 -13.20
CA SER A 31 4.55 4.00 -13.42
C SER A 31 5.05 5.07 -12.45
N ASN A 32 5.06 6.31 -12.94
CA ASN A 32 5.31 7.52 -12.14
C ASN A 32 4.01 8.19 -11.69
N GLN A 33 2.86 7.67 -12.12
CA GLN A 33 1.56 8.12 -11.65
C GLN A 33 1.16 7.31 -10.43
N MET A 34 0.77 7.98 -9.35
CA MET A 34 0.48 7.33 -8.07
C MET A 34 -0.52 6.19 -8.18
N ASN A 35 -1.68 6.43 -8.81
CA ASN A 35 -2.74 5.44 -8.93
C ASN A 35 -2.30 4.24 -9.77
N ASP A 36 -1.63 4.50 -10.90
CA ASP A 36 -1.15 3.44 -11.79
C ASP A 36 -0.04 2.62 -11.10
N ALA A 37 0.88 3.30 -10.38
CA ALA A 37 1.93 2.64 -9.62
C ALA A 37 1.36 1.74 -8.51
N GLU A 38 0.30 2.20 -7.84
CA GLU A 38 -0.40 1.41 -6.83
C GLU A 38 -1.08 0.16 -7.42
N VAL A 39 -1.74 0.32 -8.58
CA VAL A 39 -2.32 -0.82 -9.32
C VAL A 39 -1.23 -1.81 -9.75
N GLU A 40 -0.13 -1.32 -10.30
CA GLU A 40 1.00 -2.15 -10.73
C GLU A 40 1.65 -2.88 -9.55
N PHE A 41 1.84 -2.19 -8.42
CA PHE A 41 2.33 -2.80 -7.18
C PHE A 41 1.41 -3.95 -6.74
N LEU A 42 0.11 -3.69 -6.58
CA LEU A 42 -0.85 -4.70 -6.12
C LEU A 42 -0.93 -5.87 -7.12
N SER A 43 -0.88 -5.58 -8.42
CA SER A 43 -0.81 -6.58 -9.48
C SER A 43 0.46 -7.44 -9.36
N ALA A 44 1.62 -6.83 -9.08
CA ALA A 44 2.88 -7.53 -8.83
C ALA A 44 2.82 -8.42 -7.58
N GLN A 45 2.04 -8.05 -6.56
CA GLN A 45 1.74 -8.90 -5.39
C GLN A 45 0.73 -10.02 -5.69
N GLY A 46 0.28 -10.18 -6.93
CA GLY A 46 -0.65 -11.22 -7.36
C GLY A 46 -2.13 -10.87 -7.18
N VAL A 47 -2.46 -9.61 -6.92
CA VAL A 47 -3.83 -9.14 -6.82
C VAL A 47 -4.41 -8.94 -8.21
N VAL A 48 -5.59 -9.51 -8.47
CA VAL A 48 -6.32 -9.27 -9.72
C VAL A 48 -6.69 -7.79 -9.81
N VAL A 49 -6.26 -7.13 -10.88
CA VAL A 49 -6.59 -5.73 -11.18
C VAL A 49 -8.11 -5.56 -11.32
N THR A 50 -8.65 -4.56 -10.62
CA THR A 50 -10.07 -4.18 -10.66
C THR A 50 -10.20 -2.66 -10.75
N ASP A 51 -11.39 -2.16 -11.11
CA ASP A 51 -11.65 -0.72 -11.23
C ASP A 51 -11.60 0.06 -9.89
N HIS A 52 -11.49 -0.65 -8.75
CA HIS A 52 -11.47 -0.06 -7.41
C HIS A 52 -10.20 -0.45 -6.66
N LEU A 53 -9.30 0.52 -6.45
CA LEU A 53 -8.07 0.35 -5.65
C LEU A 53 -8.33 -0.18 -4.24
N ASN A 54 -9.41 0.28 -3.60
CA ASN A 54 -9.79 -0.20 -2.27
C ASN A 54 -10.08 -1.71 -2.24
N ASP A 55 -10.70 -2.25 -3.29
CA ASP A 55 -10.99 -3.69 -3.37
C ASP A 55 -9.71 -4.48 -3.60
N MET A 56 -8.77 -3.93 -4.38
CA MET A 56 -7.46 -4.54 -4.60
C MET A 56 -6.65 -4.61 -3.31
N TRP A 57 -6.55 -3.49 -2.59
CA TRP A 57 -5.90 -3.47 -1.28
C TRP A 57 -6.56 -4.39 -0.27
N PHE A 58 -7.89 -4.44 -0.24
CA PHE A 58 -8.60 -5.36 0.66
C PHE A 58 -8.22 -6.81 0.36
N ARG A 59 -8.13 -7.19 -0.92
CA ARG A 59 -7.69 -8.53 -1.34
C ARG A 59 -6.24 -8.81 -0.98
N PHE A 60 -5.34 -7.85 -1.23
CA PHE A 60 -3.93 -7.95 -0.83
C PHE A 60 -3.81 -8.20 0.66
N LEU A 61 -4.38 -7.31 1.47
CA LEU A 61 -4.27 -7.36 2.92
C LEU A 61 -4.88 -8.65 3.49
N ARG A 62 -6.02 -9.10 2.95
CA ARG A 62 -6.62 -10.38 3.34
C ARG A 62 -5.76 -11.58 2.91
N GLY A 63 -5.14 -11.52 1.74
CA GLY A 63 -4.20 -12.52 1.25
C GLY A 63 -2.94 -12.61 2.12
N SER A 64 -2.48 -11.48 2.63
CA SER A 64 -1.33 -11.37 3.56
C SER A 64 -1.67 -11.79 5.00
N GLY A 65 -2.94 -12.09 5.30
CA GLY A 65 -3.38 -12.56 6.62
C GLY A 65 -3.84 -11.47 7.58
N TYR A 66 -4.10 -10.25 7.10
CA TYR A 66 -4.74 -9.22 7.89
C TYR A 66 -6.27 -9.39 7.88
N TYR A 67 -6.91 -9.10 9.02
CA TYR A 67 -8.34 -9.24 9.22
C TYR A 67 -8.89 -8.01 9.93
N GLY A 68 -10.14 -7.61 9.61
CA GLY A 68 -10.81 -6.49 10.28
C GLY A 68 -11.48 -5.55 9.29
N SER A 69 -11.62 -4.28 9.66
CA SER A 69 -11.98 -3.23 8.71
C SER A 69 -10.78 -2.84 7.84
N MET A 70 -11.04 -2.19 6.70
CA MET A 70 -9.97 -1.72 5.80
C MET A 70 -8.94 -0.87 6.52
N ASN A 71 -9.40 0.03 7.40
CA ASN A 71 -8.53 0.90 8.18
C ASN A 71 -7.69 0.12 9.18
N ASP A 72 -8.24 -0.92 9.81
CA ASP A 72 -7.49 -1.76 10.76
C ASP A 72 -6.37 -2.53 10.03
N MET A 73 -6.69 -3.07 8.84
CA MET A 73 -5.73 -3.81 8.03
C MET A 73 -4.61 -2.92 7.50
N MET A 74 -4.96 -1.73 6.98
CA MET A 74 -3.97 -0.72 6.57
C MET A 74 -3.10 -0.26 7.74
N TYR A 75 -3.70 -0.09 8.93
CA TYR A 75 -2.95 0.25 10.13
C TYR A 75 -1.95 -0.84 10.49
N GLN A 76 -2.35 -2.12 10.45
CA GLN A 76 -1.42 -3.22 10.73
C GLN A 76 -0.27 -3.25 9.72
N PHE A 77 -0.58 -3.20 8.42
CA PHE A 77 0.42 -3.21 7.36
C PHE A 77 1.46 -2.08 7.52
N TRP A 78 1.01 -0.82 7.67
CA TRP A 78 1.93 0.32 7.74
C TRP A 78 2.54 0.56 9.11
N CYS A 79 1.78 0.41 10.19
CA CYS A 79 2.24 0.76 11.54
C CYS A 79 2.91 -0.40 12.28
N VAL A 80 2.55 -1.65 11.96
CA VAL A 80 3.08 -2.83 12.64
C VAL A 80 4.18 -3.47 11.82
N ASP A 81 3.91 -3.73 10.54
CA ASP A 81 4.87 -4.45 9.68
C ASP A 81 5.80 -3.52 8.89
N GLY A 82 5.39 -2.27 8.69
CA GLY A 82 6.25 -1.24 8.08
C GLY A 82 6.27 -1.26 6.54
N GLY A 83 5.26 -1.86 5.91
CA GLY A 83 5.18 -1.99 4.45
C GLY A 83 5.82 -3.26 3.91
#